data_AF-A0A1W2DYK1-F1
#
_entry.id   AF-A0A1W2DYK1-F1
#
_cell.length_a   1.000
_cell.length_b   1.000
_cell.length_c   1.000
_cell.angle_alpha   90.00
_cell.angle_beta   90.00
_cell.angle_gamma   90.00
#
_symmetry.space_group_name_H-M   'P 1'
#
loop_
_entity.id
_entity.type
_entity.pdbx_description
1 polymer ?
#
loop_
_entity_poly.entity_id
_entity_poly.type
_entity_poly.pdbx_seq_one_letter_code
_entity_poly.pdbx_strand_id
1 'polypeptide(L)' 'MKKGLGTAIDAVEERVENICGFLHDLDKGEPVDAEALRDAVHDCANVTQSMRSLKRLADRMDNNSAPQPE' A
#
# COMPACT_ATOMS: atom_id res chain seq x y z
N MET A 1 20.31 -1.35 -6.19
CA MET A 1 19.21 -0.48 -6.66
C MET A 1 18.51 0.11 -5.45
N LYS A 2 18.54 1.43 -5.26
CA LYS A 2 17.76 2.06 -4.18
C LYS A 2 16.29 1.78 -4.48
N LYS A 3 15.62 0.95 -3.68
CA LYS A 3 14.16 0.79 -3.76
C LYS A 3 13.56 2.16 -3.42
N GLY A 4 13.25 2.91 -4.46
CA GLY A 4 12.83 4.31 -4.37
C GLY A 4 11.37 4.42 -3.97
N LEU A 5 10.92 5.67 -3.76
CA LEU A 5 9.54 6.00 -3.48
C LEU A 5 8.56 5.39 -4.50
N GLY A 6 8.93 5.37 -5.80
CA GLY A 6 8.11 4.76 -6.85
C GLY A 6 7.75 3.30 -6.55
N THR A 7 8.73 2.45 -6.26
CA THR A 7 8.46 1.03 -5.93
C THR A 7 7.61 0.87 -4.66
N ALA A 8 7.69 1.82 -3.71
CA ALA A 8 6.84 1.80 -2.53
C ALA A 8 5.41 2.27 -2.83
N ILE A 9 5.22 3.16 -3.81
CA ILE A 9 3.91 3.56 -4.33
C ILE A 9 3.28 2.40 -5.07
N ASP A 10 3.99 1.79 -6.03
CA ASP A 10 3.50 0.65 -6.83
C ASP A 10 2.99 -0.49 -5.92
N ALA A 11 3.74 -0.80 -4.84
CA ALA A 11 3.36 -1.85 -3.89
C ALA A 11 2.12 -1.50 -3.03
N VAL A 12 1.83 -0.21 -2.83
CA VAL A 12 0.62 0.23 -2.16
C VAL A 12 -0.56 0.21 -3.12
N GLU A 13 -0.35 0.64 -4.37
CA GLU A 13 -1.36 0.59 -5.43
C GLU A 13 -1.83 -0.85 -5.67
N GLU A 14 -0.91 -1.80 -5.88
CA GLU A 14 -1.22 -3.23 -6.06
C GLU A 14 -2.07 -3.77 -4.89
N ARG A 15 -1.73 -3.41 -3.65
CA ARG A 15 -2.49 -3.84 -2.47
C ARG A 15 -3.90 -3.25 -2.46
N VAL A 16 -4.05 -1.97 -2.78
CA VAL A 16 -5.37 -1.31 -2.82
C VAL A 16 -6.23 -1.89 -3.93
N GLU A 17 -5.67 -2.16 -5.10
CA GLU A 17 -6.37 -2.83 -6.19
C GLU A 17 -6.88 -4.21 -5.79
N ASN A 18 -6.04 -5.02 -5.14
CA ASN A 18 -6.41 -6.34 -4.65
C ASN A 18 -7.55 -6.28 -3.63
N ILE A 19 -7.52 -5.32 -2.69
CA ILE A 19 -8.60 -5.10 -1.72
C ILE A 19 -9.90 -4.73 -2.44
N CYS A 20 -9.85 -3.78 -3.38
CA CYS A 20 -11.03 -3.31 -4.09
C CYS A 20 -11.65 -4.41 -4.96
N GLY A 21 -10.82 -5.19 -5.68
CA GLY A 21 -11.28 -6.33 -6.46
C GLY A 21 -11.97 -7.38 -5.58
N PHE A 22 -11.35 -7.74 -4.47
CA PHE A 22 -11.93 -8.66 -3.50
C PHE A 22 -13.29 -8.20 -2.97
N LEU A 23 -13.40 -6.95 -2.54
CA LEU A 23 -14.65 -6.40 -2.00
C LEU A 23 -15.77 -6.38 -3.06
N HIS A 24 -15.41 -6.14 -4.32
CA HIS A 24 -16.35 -6.16 -5.45
C HIS A 24 -16.89 -7.56 -5.74
N ASP A 25 -16.03 -8.58 -5.70
CA ASP A 25 -16.44 -9.98 -5.90
C ASP A 25 -17.33 -10.46 -4.74
N LEU A 26 -17.03 -10.01 -3.52
CA LEU A 26 -17.85 -10.28 -2.34
C LEU A 26 -19.23 -9.60 -2.41
N ASP A 27 -19.31 -8.36 -2.91
CA ASP A 27 -20.58 -7.62 -3.09
C ASP A 27 -21.49 -8.28 -4.14
N LYS A 28 -20.90 -8.89 -5.17
CA LYS A 28 -21.64 -9.67 -6.17
C LYS A 28 -22.15 -11.03 -5.67
N GLY A 29 -21.74 -11.44 -4.47
CA GLY A 29 -22.08 -12.75 -3.91
C GLY A 29 -21.34 -13.91 -4.57
N GLU A 30 -20.18 -13.66 -5.18
CA GLU A 30 -19.35 -14.75 -5.70
C GLU A 30 -18.79 -15.59 -4.56
N PRO A 31 -18.66 -16.92 -4.73
CA PRO A 31 -18.04 -17.76 -3.73
C PRO A 31 -16.57 -17.36 -3.58
N VAL A 32 -16.25 -16.85 -2.39
CA VAL A 32 -14.91 -16.37 -2.07
C VAL A 32 -14.13 -17.45 -1.34
N ASP A 33 -12.89 -17.67 -1.76
CA ASP A 33 -11.97 -18.56 -1.06
C ASP A 33 -11.60 -18.01 0.33
N ALA A 34 -11.52 -18.90 1.33
CA ALA A 34 -11.32 -18.50 2.73
C ALA A 34 -9.92 -17.92 2.97
N GLU A 35 -8.91 -18.37 2.22
CA GLU A 35 -7.56 -17.81 2.28
C GLU A 35 -7.51 -16.44 1.62
N ALA A 36 -8.15 -16.27 0.45
CA ALA A 36 -8.31 -14.96 -0.19
C ALA A 36 -9.01 -13.94 0.72
N LEU A 37 -10.06 -14.36 1.45
CA LEU A 37 -10.75 -13.51 2.42
C LEU A 37 -9.85 -13.11 3.59
N ARG A 38 -9.11 -14.06 4.15
CA ARG A 38 -8.17 -13.79 5.25
C ARG A 38 -7.12 -12.77 4.81
N ASP A 39 -6.58 -12.92 3.61
CA ASP A 39 -5.52 -12.07 3.08
C ASP A 39 -6.06 -10.66 2.77
N ALA A 40 -7.27 -10.55 2.20
CA ALA A 40 -7.92 -9.27 1.98
C ALA A 40 -8.25 -8.52 3.29
N VAL A 41 -8.72 -9.23 4.32
CA VAL A 41 -8.95 -8.65 5.66
C VAL A 41 -7.64 -8.16 6.27
N HIS A 42 -6.58 -8.97 6.17
CA HIS A 42 -5.25 -8.59 6.62
C HIS A 42 -4.74 -7.34 5.88
N ASP A 43 -4.94 -7.24 4.58
CA ASP A 43 -4.53 -6.09 3.79
C ASP A 43 -5.34 -4.83 4.10
N CYS A 44 -6.66 -4.97 4.29
CA CYS A 44 -7.52 -3.88 4.78
C CYS A 44 -7.02 -3.32 6.12
N ALA A 45 -6.67 -4.21 7.06
CA ALA A 45 -6.18 -3.79 8.38
C ALA A 45 -4.85 -3.05 8.30
N ASN A 46 -4.00 -3.39 7.33
CA ASN A 46 -2.62 -2.89 7.24
C ASN A 46 -2.44 -1.71 6.28
N VAL A 47 -3.44 -1.36 5.46
CA VAL A 47 -3.38 -0.23 4.51
C VAL A 47 -2.94 1.08 5.19
N THR A 48 -3.47 1.36 6.38
CA THR A 48 -3.11 2.57 7.15
C THR A 48 -1.62 2.58 7.51
N GLN A 49 -1.05 1.44 7.84
CA GLN A 49 0.37 1.32 8.21
C GLN A 49 1.28 1.47 6.98
N SER A 50 0.86 0.94 5.83
CA SER A 50 1.52 1.13 4.54
C SER A 50 1.57 2.62 4.16
N MET A 51 0.44 3.32 4.26
CA MET A 51 0.36 4.77 3.99
C MET A 51 1.25 5.60 4.93
N ARG A 52 1.29 5.27 6.23
CA ARG A 52 2.19 5.92 7.19
C ARG A 52 3.66 5.71 6.84
N SER A 53 4.01 4.53 6.32
CA SER A 53 5.37 4.19 5.93
C SER A 53 5.79 4.92 4.67
N LEU A 54 4.89 5.05 3.70
CA LEU A 54 5.08 5.83 2.49
C LEU A 54 5.29 7.31 2.82
N LYS A 55 4.45 7.88 3.69
CA LYS A 55 4.60 9.27 4.17
C LYS A 55 6.00 9.52 4.76
N ARG A 56 6.46 8.65 5.67
CA ARG A 56 7.81 8.77 6.26
C ARG A 56 8.93 8.67 5.23
N LEU A 57 8.72 7.93 4.14
CA LEU A 57 9.70 7.85 3.06
C LEU A 57 9.72 9.15 2.25
N ALA A 58 8.55 9.70 1.91
CA ALA A 58 8.42 10.99 1.24
C ALA A 58 9.05 12.11 2.07
N ASP A 59 8.69 12.23 3.36
CA ASP A 59 9.24 13.24 4.27
C ASP A 59 10.78 13.16 4.36
N ARG A 60 11.35 11.95 4.35
CA ARG A 60 12.81 11.76 4.33
C ARG A 60 13.43 12.21 3.02
N MET A 61 12.77 11.97 1.89
CA MET A 61 13.27 12.40 0.58
C MET A 61 13.22 13.91 0.43
N ASP A 62 12.16 14.56 0.90
CA ASP A 62 12.04 16.02 0.90
C ASP A 62 13.12 16.66 1.78
N ASN A 63 13.29 16.17 3.01
CA ASN A 63 14.31 16.67 3.93
C ASN A 63 15.74 16.42 3.44
N ASN A 64 15.97 15.33 2.71
CA ASN A 64 17.29 14.98 2.17
C ASN A 64 17.58 15.66 0.81
N SER A 65 16.61 16.41 0.27
CA SER A 65 16.73 17.24 -0.92
C SER A 65 16.92 18.73 -0.59
N ALA A 66 16.87 19.11 0.71
CA ALA A 66 17.16 20.47 1.14
C ALA A 66 18.65 20.77 0.94
N PRO A 67 19.02 21.92 0.31
CA PRO A 67 20.41 22.32 0.17
C PRO A 67 21.03 22.48 1.55
N GLN A 68 22.20 21.87 1.76
CA GLN A 68 22.97 22.06 2.98
C GLN A 68 23.40 23.54 3.05
N PRO A 69 23.20 24.23 4.19
CA PRO A 69 23.75 25.57 4.34
C PRO A 69 25.29 25.46 4.30
N GLU A 70 25.87 26.28 3.43
CA GLU A 70 27.30 26.45 3.17
C GLU A 70 28.08 26.95 4.40
#